data_AF-A0A673N9A8-F1
#
_entry.id   AF-A0A673N9A8-F1
#
_cell.length_a   1.000
_cell.length_b   1.000
_cell.length_c   1.000
_cell.angle_alpha   90.00
_cell.angle_beta   90.00
_cell.angle_gamma   90.00
#
_symmetry.space_group_name_H-M   'P 1'
#
loop_
_entity.id
_entity.type
_entity.pdbx_description
1 polymer ?
#
loop_
_entity_poly.entity_id
_entity_poly.type
_entity_poly.pdbx_seq_one_letter_code
_entity_poly.pdbx_strand_id
1 'polypeptide(L)'
;MHKLLLIIKLLYKHTIILFTHGDELTSSIEEFMEANEALQEILSRCGGRHHVFNNKDMEDRNQVVEFLQKVDAVVAANGGEHYTSDSYQDVELMLKTRPEELKKLYEKKLQDIQRELEARFAEEMKKLEERIETLTASEQEKEEKIKELERLNKCKMTEYKRYYETKLREARQEAERTCTHPNIIKKIFQKIRKIKS
;
A
#
# COMPACT_ATOMS: atom_id res chain seq x y z
N MET A 1 1.27 50.13 -7.69
CA MET A 1 1.11 51.38 -6.89
C MET A 1 -0.32 51.57 -6.38
N HIS A 2 -1.35 51.63 -7.25
CA HIS A 2 -2.73 51.88 -6.83
C HIS A 2 -3.31 50.83 -5.84
N LYS A 3 -3.11 49.53 -6.09
CA LYS A 3 -3.49 48.45 -5.16
C LYS A 3 -2.82 48.57 -3.78
N LEU A 4 -1.52 48.90 -3.74
CA LEU A 4 -0.78 49.08 -2.48
C LEU A 4 -1.35 50.25 -1.66
N LEU A 5 -1.70 51.35 -2.34
CA LEU A 5 -2.29 52.53 -1.71
C LEU A 5 -3.70 52.26 -1.17
N LEU A 6 -4.47 51.38 -1.84
CA LEU A 6 -5.79 50.94 -1.37
C LEU A 6 -5.68 50.06 -0.13
N ILE A 7 -4.75 49.10 -0.13
CA ILE A 7 -4.44 48.23 1.02
C ILE A 7 -4.04 49.07 2.24
N ILE A 8 -3.11 50.02 2.07
CA ILE A 8 -2.68 50.92 3.14
C ILE A 8 -3.84 51.77 3.66
N LYS A 9 -4.73 52.28 2.79
CA LYS A 9 -5.93 53.02 3.21
C LYS A 9 -6.92 52.15 3.98
N LEU A 10 -7.14 50.90 3.54
CA LEU A 10 -8.01 49.95 4.24
C LEU A 10 -7.45 49.53 5.59
N LEU A 11 -6.12 49.38 5.70
CA LEU A 11 -5.43 49.08 6.96
C LEU A 11 -5.71 50.17 8.00
N TYR A 12 -5.47 51.44 7.65
CA TYR A 12 -5.67 52.54 8.59
C TYR A 12 -7.13 52.68 9.04
N LYS A 13 -8.12 52.36 8.19
CA LYS A 13 -9.55 52.36 8.55
C LYS A 13 -9.93 51.38 9.66
N HIS A 14 -9.21 50.26 9.76
CA HIS A 14 -9.47 49.21 10.77
C HIS A 14 -8.51 49.29 11.97
N THR A 15 -7.63 50.30 12.02
CA THR A 15 -6.61 50.43 13.07
C THR A 15 -7.03 51.42 14.15
N ILE A 16 -6.77 51.05 15.42
CA ILE A 16 -6.83 51.91 16.60
C ILE A 16 -5.42 51.98 17.17
N ILE A 17 -4.92 53.18 17.48
CA ILE A 17 -3.60 53.34 18.09
C ILE A 17 -3.72 53.17 19.60
N LEU A 18 -2.92 52.28 20.15
CA LEU A 18 -2.92 51.98 21.57
C LEU A 18 -1.69 52.60 22.24
N PHE A 19 -1.93 53.48 23.21
CA PHE A 19 -0.90 54.03 24.08
C PHE A 19 -0.88 53.23 25.38
N THR A 20 0.30 52.78 25.78
CA THR A 20 0.53 52.11 27.05
C THR A 20 1.26 53.04 28.01
N HIS A 21 1.33 52.66 29.30
CA HIS A 21 1.89 53.50 30.36
C HIS A 21 1.13 54.81 30.54
N GLY A 22 -0.22 54.72 30.51
CA GLY A 22 -1.13 55.84 30.78
C GLY A 22 -0.82 56.61 32.06
N ASP A 23 -0.27 55.92 33.05
CA ASP A 23 0.13 56.44 34.36
C ASP A 23 1.41 57.30 34.35
N GLU A 24 2.21 57.24 33.29
CA GLU A 24 3.46 57.99 33.15
C GLU A 24 3.29 59.30 32.35
N LEU A 25 2.07 59.55 31.84
CA LEU A 25 1.73 60.81 31.19
C LEU A 25 1.68 61.95 32.21
N THR A 26 2.57 62.92 32.04
CA THR A 26 2.62 64.16 32.83
C THR A 26 1.63 65.23 32.33
N SER A 27 1.10 65.05 31.13
CA SER A 27 0.14 65.91 30.43
C SER A 27 -1.05 65.10 29.91
N SER A 28 -2.06 65.75 29.33
CA SER A 28 -3.10 65.03 28.59
C SER A 28 -2.47 64.27 27.39
N ILE A 29 -3.12 63.18 26.95
CA ILE A 29 -2.66 62.43 25.77
C ILE A 29 -2.76 63.29 24.51
N GLU A 30 -3.75 64.19 24.46
CA GLU A 30 -3.95 65.16 23.40
C GLU A 30 -2.75 66.12 23.29
N GLU A 31 -2.27 66.67 24.40
CA GLU A 31 -1.07 67.53 24.43
C GLU A 31 0.19 66.76 24.01
N PHE A 32 0.34 65.51 24.45
CA PHE A 32 1.45 64.66 24.04
C PHE A 32 1.42 64.37 22.53
N MET A 33 0.23 64.16 21.98
CA MET A 33 0.04 63.96 20.56
C MET A 33 0.33 65.22 19.76
N GLU A 34 -0.13 66.39 20.18
CA GLU A 34 0.10 67.68 19.50
C GLU A 34 1.59 68.05 19.41
N ALA A 35 2.40 67.59 20.37
CA ALA A 35 3.84 67.84 20.38
C ALA A 35 4.63 67.01 19.34
N ASN A 36 4.03 66.01 18.68
CA ASN A 36 4.73 65.11 17.75
C ASN A 36 4.02 65.02 16.38
N GLU A 37 4.57 65.73 15.39
CA GLU A 37 4.03 65.79 14.02
C GLU A 37 3.89 64.41 13.35
N ALA A 38 4.85 63.51 13.55
CA ALA A 38 4.79 62.16 12.97
C ALA A 38 3.68 61.32 13.62
N LEU A 39 3.46 61.48 14.93
CA LEU A 39 2.38 60.81 15.64
C LEU A 39 1.01 61.34 15.19
N GLN A 40 0.88 62.67 15.03
CA GLN A 40 -0.31 63.31 14.46
C GLN A 40 -0.64 62.80 13.06
N GLU A 41 0.36 62.61 12.21
CA GLU A 41 0.15 62.10 10.86
C GLU A 41 -0.44 60.69 10.87
N ILE A 42 0.07 59.79 11.72
CA ILE A 42 -0.42 58.41 11.82
C ILE A 42 -1.83 58.39 12.43
N LEU A 43 -2.09 59.20 13.46
CA LEU A 43 -3.42 59.33 14.06
C LEU A 43 -4.45 59.85 13.06
N SER A 44 -4.09 60.87 12.28
CA SER A 44 -4.94 61.42 11.23
C SER A 44 -5.29 60.37 10.17
N ARG A 45 -4.31 59.55 9.75
CA ARG A 45 -4.56 58.41 8.86
C ARG A 45 -5.51 57.39 9.48
N CYS A 46 -5.38 57.15 10.78
CA CYS A 46 -6.29 56.33 11.59
C CYS A 46 -7.57 57.07 12.03
N GLY A 47 -7.94 58.20 11.41
CA GLY A 47 -9.18 58.93 11.73
C GLY A 47 -9.30 59.40 13.19
N GLY A 48 -8.17 59.70 13.83
CA GLY A 48 -8.10 60.13 15.24
C GLY A 48 -8.31 59.02 16.27
N ARG A 49 -8.44 57.75 15.83
CA ARG A 49 -8.75 56.63 16.71
C ARG A 49 -7.56 56.25 17.59
N HIS A 50 -7.71 56.46 18.88
CA HIS A 50 -6.74 56.05 19.88
C HIS A 50 -7.40 55.64 21.20
N HIS A 51 -6.63 54.91 22.01
CA HIS A 51 -7.00 54.54 23.38
C HIS A 51 -5.74 54.45 24.24
N VAL A 52 -5.87 54.73 25.54
CA VAL A 52 -4.77 54.77 26.50
C VAL A 52 -5.03 53.72 27.57
N PHE A 53 -4.06 52.83 27.80
CA PHE A 53 -4.08 51.86 28.88
C PHE A 53 -3.10 52.24 30.00
N ASN A 54 -3.57 52.17 31.23
CA ASN A 54 -2.72 52.13 32.42
C ASN A 54 -2.45 50.66 32.79
N ASN A 55 -1.32 50.14 32.34
CA ASN A 55 -0.95 48.74 32.59
C ASN A 55 -0.58 48.45 34.06
N LYS A 56 -0.39 49.47 34.91
CA LYS A 56 -0.16 49.29 36.35
C LYS A 56 -1.47 49.11 37.12
N ASP A 57 -2.59 49.54 36.56
CA ASP A 57 -3.92 49.38 37.16
C ASP A 57 -4.68 48.21 36.52
N MET A 58 -4.31 46.99 36.90
CA MET A 58 -4.86 45.76 36.33
C MET A 58 -6.28 45.43 36.82
N GLU A 59 -6.72 46.06 37.90
CA GLU A 59 -8.05 45.84 38.49
C GLU A 59 -9.12 46.67 37.79
N ASP A 60 -8.74 47.77 37.12
CA ASP A 60 -9.66 48.59 36.33
C ASP A 60 -10.05 47.91 35.01
N ARG A 61 -11.08 47.07 35.09
CA ARG A 61 -11.68 46.43 33.91
C ARG A 61 -12.42 47.41 33.01
N ASN A 62 -12.71 48.64 33.45
CA ASN A 62 -13.44 49.61 32.63
C ASN A 62 -12.62 50.03 31.40
N GLN A 63 -11.30 50.13 31.50
CA GLN A 63 -10.41 50.44 30.36
C GLN A 63 -10.59 49.41 29.24
N VAL A 64 -10.71 48.12 29.60
CA VAL A 64 -10.96 47.05 28.63
C VAL A 64 -12.34 47.17 27.99
N VAL A 65 -13.38 47.49 28.79
CA VAL A 65 -14.74 47.66 28.29
C VAL A 65 -14.83 48.84 27.33
N GLU A 66 -14.24 49.99 27.67
CA GLU A 66 -14.18 51.18 26.82
C GLU A 66 -13.41 50.91 25.53
N PHE A 67 -12.30 50.15 25.60
CA PHE A 67 -11.56 49.74 24.43
C PHE A 67 -12.42 48.88 23.50
N LEU A 68 -13.12 47.87 24.03
CA LEU A 68 -14.01 47.01 23.25
C LEU A 68 -15.15 47.80 22.60
N GLN A 69 -15.73 48.77 23.30
CA GLN A 69 -16.73 49.67 22.71
C GLN A 69 -16.16 50.48 21.53
N LYS A 70 -14.91 50.95 21.63
CA LYS A 70 -14.22 51.61 20.52
C LYS A 70 -13.98 50.64 19.35
N VAL A 71 -13.61 49.40 19.62
CA VAL A 71 -13.46 48.36 18.59
C VAL A 71 -14.79 48.13 17.87
N ASP A 72 -15.90 47.97 18.61
CA ASP A 72 -17.23 47.79 18.03
C ASP A 72 -17.65 48.98 17.15
N ALA A 73 -17.35 50.21 17.60
CA ALA A 73 -17.61 51.42 16.82
C ALA A 73 -16.81 51.45 15.51
N VAL A 74 -15.56 50.97 15.52
CA VAL A 74 -14.73 50.87 14.30
C VAL A 74 -15.27 49.82 13.35
N VAL A 75 -15.70 48.67 13.87
CA VAL A 75 -16.31 47.60 13.05
C VAL A 75 -17.62 48.11 12.43
N ALA A 76 -18.48 48.77 13.19
CA ALA A 76 -19.73 49.34 12.70
C ALA A 76 -19.49 50.44 11.63
N ALA A 77 -18.52 51.34 11.84
CA ALA A 77 -18.17 52.38 10.89
C ALA A 77 -17.58 51.83 9.57
N ASN A 78 -16.99 50.63 9.60
CA ASN A 78 -16.50 49.91 8.43
C ASN A 78 -17.52 48.93 7.84
N GLY A 79 -18.81 49.06 8.20
CA GLY A 79 -19.90 48.24 7.61
C GLY A 79 -19.99 46.82 8.15
N GLY A 80 -19.36 46.53 9.29
CA GLY A 80 -19.32 45.18 9.87
C GLY A 80 -18.29 44.26 9.20
N GLU A 81 -17.53 44.77 8.24
CA GLU A 81 -16.51 44.00 7.53
C GLU A 81 -15.20 43.96 8.33
N HIS A 82 -14.48 42.84 8.21
CA HIS A 82 -13.12 42.73 8.70
C HIS A 82 -12.15 43.20 7.60
N TYR A 83 -10.94 43.60 7.99
CA TYR A 83 -9.89 43.89 7.02
C TYR A 83 -9.64 42.66 6.15
N THR A 84 -9.96 42.78 4.85
CA THR A 84 -9.70 41.77 3.84
C THR A 84 -8.69 42.33 2.84
N SER A 85 -7.53 41.69 2.73
CA SER A 85 -6.62 41.89 1.59
C SER A 85 -6.79 40.76 0.59
N ASP A 86 -6.51 41.02 -0.70
CA ASP A 86 -6.53 40.01 -1.77
C ASP A 86 -5.81 38.71 -1.36
N SER A 87 -4.73 38.81 -0.57
CA SER A 87 -3.98 37.66 -0.04
C SER A 87 -4.76 36.76 0.93
N TYR A 88 -5.78 37.27 1.65
CA TYR A 88 -6.63 36.46 2.51
C TYR A 88 -7.59 35.58 1.70
N GLN A 89 -8.09 36.10 0.57
CA GLN A 89 -8.97 35.33 -0.33
C GLN A 89 -8.22 34.17 -0.98
N ASP A 90 -6.97 34.41 -1.41
CA ASP A 90 -6.10 33.37 -1.97
C ASP A 90 -5.78 32.28 -0.94
N VAL A 91 -5.53 32.67 0.32
CA VAL A 91 -5.31 31.73 1.42
C VAL A 91 -6.56 30.89 1.70
N GLU A 92 -7.74 31.52 1.69
CA GLU A 92 -8.99 30.80 1.92
C GLU A 92 -9.33 29.82 0.78
N LEU A 93 -9.11 30.22 -0.48
CA LEU A 93 -9.24 29.36 -1.65
C LEU A 93 -8.27 28.17 -1.57
N MET A 94 -7.00 28.43 -1.25
CA MET A 94 -5.98 27.39 -1.11
C MET A 94 -6.32 26.40 0.02
N LEU A 95 -6.84 26.88 1.17
CA LEU A 95 -7.29 26.01 2.26
C LEU A 95 -8.48 25.13 1.86
N LYS A 96 -9.35 25.61 0.97
CA LYS A 96 -10.51 24.87 0.45
C LYS A 96 -10.13 23.84 -0.62
N THR A 97 -9.20 24.14 -1.52
CA THR A 97 -8.88 23.27 -2.67
C THR A 97 -7.81 22.22 -2.39
N ARG A 98 -6.81 22.56 -1.57
CA ARG A 98 -5.67 21.67 -1.27
C ARG A 98 -6.06 20.28 -0.73
N PRO A 99 -7.06 20.13 0.16
CA PRO A 99 -7.46 18.81 0.66
C PRO A 99 -8.03 17.92 -0.44
N GLU A 100 -8.85 18.50 -1.33
CA GLU A 100 -9.53 17.78 -2.42
C GLU A 100 -8.52 17.32 -3.49
N GLU A 101 -7.57 18.18 -3.83
CA GLU A 101 -6.47 17.86 -4.74
C GLU A 101 -5.57 16.75 -4.17
N LEU A 102 -5.25 16.85 -2.88
CA LEU A 102 -4.44 15.86 -2.18
C LEU A 102 -5.16 14.51 -2.13
N LYS A 103 -6.45 14.49 -1.85
CA LYS A 103 -7.29 13.29 -1.87
C LYS A 103 -7.27 12.62 -3.23
N LYS A 104 -7.52 13.37 -4.32
CA LYS A 104 -7.46 12.86 -5.70
C LYS A 104 -6.09 12.28 -6.04
N LEU A 105 -5.02 12.91 -5.57
CA LEU A 105 -3.65 12.42 -5.78
C LEU A 105 -3.42 11.07 -5.10
N TYR A 106 -3.86 10.92 -3.85
CA TYR A 106 -3.73 9.65 -3.11
C TYR A 106 -4.61 8.55 -3.71
N GLU A 107 -5.83 8.86 -4.10
CA GLU A 107 -6.73 7.91 -4.78
C GLU A 107 -6.11 7.39 -6.08
N LYS A 108 -5.54 8.29 -6.90
CA LYS A 108 -4.83 7.91 -8.12
C LYS A 108 -3.62 7.02 -7.84
N LYS A 109 -2.80 7.38 -6.84
CA LYS A 109 -1.64 6.56 -6.45
C LYS A 109 -2.04 5.18 -5.97
N LEU A 110 -3.11 5.07 -5.19
CA LEU A 110 -3.66 3.78 -4.75
C LEU A 110 -4.10 2.93 -5.94
N GLN A 111 -4.79 3.52 -6.92
CA GLN A 111 -5.21 2.83 -8.13
C GLN A 111 -4.03 2.39 -9.02
N ASP A 112 -2.96 3.20 -9.09
CA ASP A 112 -1.75 2.84 -9.85
C ASP A 112 -1.02 1.67 -9.18
N ILE A 113 -0.85 1.70 -7.85
CA ILE A 113 -0.24 0.60 -7.07
C ILE A 113 -1.06 -0.68 -7.22
N GLN A 114 -2.38 -0.59 -7.11
CA GLN A 114 -3.25 -1.75 -7.24
C GLN A 114 -3.13 -2.39 -8.62
N ARG A 115 -3.13 -1.59 -9.69
CA ARG A 115 -2.94 -2.08 -11.06
C ARG A 115 -1.57 -2.73 -11.28
N GLU A 116 -0.51 -2.13 -10.74
CA GLU A 116 0.84 -2.72 -10.86
C GLU A 116 0.92 -4.06 -10.13
N LEU A 117 0.32 -4.14 -8.94
CA LEU A 117 0.29 -5.36 -8.14
C LEU A 117 -0.51 -6.47 -8.85
N GLU A 118 -1.70 -6.15 -9.36
CA GLU A 118 -2.54 -7.08 -10.13
C GLU A 118 -1.82 -7.58 -11.39
N ALA A 119 -1.13 -6.69 -12.11
CA ALA A 119 -0.36 -7.08 -13.29
C ALA A 119 0.80 -8.02 -12.95
N ARG A 120 1.54 -7.76 -11.86
CA ARG A 120 2.61 -8.66 -11.39
C ARG A 120 2.06 -10.03 -11.00
N PHE A 121 0.97 -10.07 -10.24
CA PHE A 121 0.35 -11.33 -9.86
C PHE A 121 -0.15 -12.11 -11.09
N ALA A 122 -0.75 -11.44 -12.07
CA ALA A 122 -1.17 -12.08 -13.31
C ALA A 122 0.02 -12.67 -14.10
N GLU A 123 1.15 -11.95 -14.15
CA GLU A 123 2.37 -12.43 -14.81
C GLU A 123 2.97 -13.65 -14.09
N GLU A 124 3.05 -13.61 -12.75
CA GLU A 124 3.53 -14.75 -11.96
C GLU A 124 2.61 -15.97 -12.08
N MET A 125 1.29 -15.75 -12.06
CA MET A 125 0.29 -16.81 -12.25
C MET A 125 0.47 -17.49 -13.60
N LYS A 126 0.62 -16.71 -14.68
CA LYS A 126 0.85 -17.25 -16.02
C LYS A 126 2.14 -18.08 -16.10
N LYS A 127 3.25 -17.59 -15.53
CA LYS A 127 4.52 -18.35 -15.47
C LYS A 127 4.36 -19.66 -14.69
N LEU A 128 3.57 -19.64 -13.62
CA LEU A 128 3.33 -20.83 -12.82
C LEU A 128 2.48 -21.86 -13.57
N GLU A 129 1.45 -21.42 -14.29
CA GLU A 129 0.61 -22.27 -15.14
C GLU A 129 1.44 -22.97 -16.23
N GLU A 130 2.28 -22.22 -16.96
CA GLU A 130 3.19 -22.78 -17.98
C GLU A 130 4.15 -23.83 -17.37
N ARG A 131 4.64 -23.60 -16.14
CA ARG A 131 5.48 -24.58 -15.42
C ARG A 131 4.71 -25.84 -15.02
N ILE A 132 3.46 -25.71 -14.61
CA ILE A 132 2.62 -26.86 -14.26
C ILE A 132 2.35 -27.71 -15.51
N GLU A 133 2.02 -27.07 -16.64
CA GLU A 133 1.76 -27.76 -17.90
C GLU A 133 2.98 -28.55 -18.40
N THR A 134 4.17 -27.94 -18.37
CA THR A 134 5.41 -28.62 -18.76
C THR A 134 5.77 -29.79 -17.85
N LEU A 135 5.59 -29.65 -16.53
CA LEU A 135 5.85 -30.72 -15.57
C LEU A 135 4.88 -31.88 -15.75
N THR A 136 3.59 -31.60 -15.93
CA THR A 136 2.55 -32.63 -16.13
C THR A 136 2.77 -33.42 -17.42
N ALA A 137 3.17 -32.76 -18.51
CA ALA A 137 3.52 -33.45 -19.76
C ALA A 137 4.73 -34.40 -19.58
N SER A 138 5.79 -33.94 -18.88
CA SER A 138 6.96 -34.78 -18.59
C SER A 138 6.62 -35.97 -17.68
N GLU A 139 5.72 -35.78 -16.73
CA GLU A 139 5.26 -36.83 -15.82
C GLU A 139 4.49 -37.92 -16.59
N GLN A 140 3.59 -37.52 -17.51
CA GLN A 140 2.88 -38.45 -18.40
C GLN A 140 3.84 -39.28 -19.26
N GLU A 141 4.86 -38.65 -19.85
CA GLU A 141 5.86 -39.36 -20.68
C GLU A 141 6.65 -40.39 -19.86
N LYS A 142 7.03 -40.04 -18.62
CA LYS A 142 7.72 -40.98 -17.71
C LYS A 142 6.82 -42.15 -17.34
N GLU A 143 5.54 -41.88 -17.06
CA GLU A 143 4.55 -42.90 -16.72
C GLU A 143 4.32 -43.89 -17.88
N GLU A 144 4.30 -43.42 -19.13
CA GLU A 144 4.22 -44.28 -20.31
C GLU A 144 5.46 -45.17 -20.47
N LYS A 145 6.66 -44.62 -20.32
CA LYS A 145 7.92 -45.39 -20.37
C LYS A 145 7.98 -46.46 -19.28
N ILE A 146 7.51 -46.14 -18.07
CA ILE A 146 7.44 -47.12 -16.97
C ILE A 146 6.51 -48.27 -17.37
N LYS A 147 5.31 -47.98 -17.86
CA LYS A 147 4.36 -49.01 -18.33
C LYS A 147 4.93 -49.86 -19.46
N GLU A 148 5.67 -49.27 -20.38
CA GLU A 148 6.31 -49.99 -21.48
C GLU A 148 7.40 -50.95 -20.97
N LEU A 149 8.27 -50.48 -20.07
CA LEU A 149 9.31 -51.30 -19.45
C LEU A 149 8.71 -52.46 -18.65
N GLU A 150 7.61 -52.24 -17.93
CA GLU A 150 6.90 -53.29 -17.21
C GLU A 150 6.33 -54.36 -18.16
N ARG A 151 5.74 -53.95 -19.28
CA ARG A 151 5.25 -54.88 -20.32
C ARG A 151 6.40 -55.68 -20.93
N LEU A 152 7.50 -55.02 -21.26
CA LEU A 152 8.68 -55.68 -21.83
C LEU A 152 9.28 -56.69 -20.84
N ASN A 153 9.43 -56.30 -19.58
CA ASN A 153 9.91 -57.20 -18.52
C ASN A 153 8.98 -58.40 -18.35
N LYS A 154 7.66 -58.18 -18.35
CA LYS A 154 6.68 -59.27 -18.29
C LYS A 154 6.80 -60.22 -19.47
N CYS A 155 6.94 -59.70 -20.69
CA CYS A 155 7.13 -60.50 -21.91
C CYS A 155 8.42 -61.33 -21.82
N LYS A 156 9.56 -60.71 -21.49
CA LYS A 156 10.83 -61.41 -21.30
C LYS A 156 10.73 -62.51 -20.24
N MET A 157 10.07 -62.23 -19.12
CA MET A 157 9.84 -63.24 -18.08
C MET A 157 9.03 -64.44 -18.59
N THR A 158 8.01 -64.21 -19.42
CA THR A 158 7.24 -65.29 -20.03
C THR A 158 8.06 -66.10 -21.04
N GLU A 159 8.92 -65.47 -21.83
CA GLU A 159 9.83 -66.16 -22.76
C GLU A 159 10.84 -67.03 -22.00
N TYR A 160 11.48 -66.49 -20.97
CA TYR A 160 12.40 -67.26 -20.12
C TYR A 160 11.70 -68.46 -19.49
N LYS A 161 10.49 -68.26 -18.95
CA LYS A 161 9.70 -69.35 -18.38
C LYS A 161 9.41 -70.44 -19.41
N ARG A 162 8.95 -70.06 -20.61
CA ARG A 162 8.67 -70.99 -21.71
C ARG A 162 9.93 -71.75 -22.17
N TYR A 163 11.07 -71.07 -22.22
CA TYR A 163 12.36 -71.67 -22.56
C TYR A 163 12.73 -72.79 -21.57
N TYR A 164 12.71 -72.49 -20.26
CA TYR A 164 13.03 -73.48 -19.23
C TYR A 164 12.01 -74.63 -19.18
N GLU A 165 10.72 -74.35 -19.35
CA GLU A 165 9.69 -75.38 -19.44
C GLU A 165 9.92 -76.32 -20.63
N THR A 166 10.33 -75.78 -21.78
CA THR A 166 10.65 -76.58 -22.97
C THR A 166 11.87 -77.45 -22.73
N LYS A 167 12.95 -76.87 -22.20
CA LYS A 167 14.19 -77.61 -21.87
C LYS A 167 13.95 -78.72 -20.85
N LEU A 168 13.13 -78.45 -19.83
CA LEU A 168 12.75 -79.45 -18.83
C LEU A 168 11.93 -80.58 -19.45
N ARG A 169 11.04 -80.26 -20.40
CA ARG A 169 10.23 -81.25 -21.12
C ARG A 169 11.09 -82.14 -22.02
N GLU A 170 12.03 -81.56 -22.76
CA GLU A 170 13.01 -82.29 -23.57
C GLU A 170 13.85 -83.25 -22.70
N ALA A 171 14.38 -82.77 -21.58
CA ALA A 171 15.17 -83.59 -20.66
C ALA A 171 14.36 -84.77 -20.07
N ARG A 172 13.08 -84.54 -19.74
CA ARG A 172 12.18 -85.60 -19.25
C ARG A 172 11.91 -86.66 -20.33
N GLN A 173 11.59 -86.25 -21.56
CA GLN A 173 11.35 -87.18 -22.66
C GLN A 173 12.59 -88.05 -22.96
N GLU A 174 13.78 -87.47 -22.89
CA GLU A 174 15.03 -88.22 -23.09
C GLU A 174 15.29 -89.21 -21.95
N ALA A 175 15.05 -88.81 -20.69
CA ALA A 175 15.12 -89.70 -19.54
C ALA A 175 14.10 -90.85 -19.64
N GLU A 176 12.88 -90.59 -20.11
CA GLU A 176 11.87 -91.62 -20.36
C GLU A 176 12.32 -92.58 -21.45
N ARG A 177 12.84 -92.11 -22.59
CA ARG A 177 13.36 -92.97 -23.68
C ARG A 177 14.51 -93.87 -23.23
N THR A 178 15.42 -93.34 -22.42
CA THR A 178 16.57 -94.10 -21.90
C THR A 178 16.17 -95.08 -20.78
N CYS A 179 15.21 -94.73 -19.93
CA CYS A 179 14.68 -95.60 -18.88
C CYS A 179 13.67 -96.65 -19.39
N THR A 180 13.01 -96.41 -20.52
CA THR A 180 12.10 -97.37 -21.19
C THR A 180 12.83 -98.34 -22.13
N HIS A 181 14.16 -98.44 -22.03
CA HIS A 181 14.92 -99.41 -22.81
C HIS A 181 14.43 -100.84 -22.49
N PRO A 182 14.07 -101.68 -23.50
CA PRO A 182 13.62 -103.07 -23.29
C PRO A 182 14.54 -103.93 -22.42
N ASN A 183 15.81 -103.54 -22.31
CA ASN A 183 16.84 -104.18 -21.49
C ASN A 183 16.66 -103.93 -19.98
N ILE A 184 16.10 -102.79 -19.56
CA ILE A 184 15.81 -102.50 -18.15
C ILE A 184 14.59 -103.32 -17.72
N ILE A 185 13.53 -103.35 -18.55
CA ILE A 185 12.34 -104.18 -18.29
C ILE A 185 12.71 -105.67 -18.27
N LYS A 186 13.54 -106.16 -19.22
CA LYS A 186 14.08 -107.54 -19.19
C LYS A 186 14.89 -107.84 -17.93
N LYS A 187 15.77 -106.93 -17.50
CA LYS A 187 16.59 -107.11 -16.29
C LYS A 187 15.74 -107.12 -15.02
N ILE A 188 14.71 -106.28 -14.94
CA ILE A 188 13.75 -106.27 -13.82
C ILE A 188 12.96 -107.59 -13.81
N PHE A 189 12.45 -108.04 -14.97
CA PHE A 189 11.74 -109.32 -15.09
C PHE A 189 12.62 -110.53 -14.70
N GLN A 190 13.88 -110.55 -15.12
CA GLN A 190 14.83 -111.61 -14.74
C GLN A 190 15.13 -111.62 -13.24
N LYS A 191 15.27 -110.45 -12.60
CA LYS A 191 15.45 -110.35 -11.14
C LYS A 191 14.21 -110.80 -10.37
N ILE A 192 13.01 -110.37 -10.78
CA ILE A 192 11.75 -110.83 -10.16
C ILE A 192 11.60 -112.34 -10.27
N ARG A 193 11.98 -112.93 -11.42
CA ARG A 193 11.93 -114.38 -11.64
C ARG A 193 12.90 -115.17 -10.75
N LYS A 194 14.07 -114.60 -10.40
CA LYS A 194 15.04 -115.19 -9.44
C LYS A 194 14.61 -115.07 -7.98
N ILE A 195 13.72 -114.15 -7.63
CA ILE A 195 13.20 -113.99 -6.26
C ILE A 195 12.04 -114.98 -5.98
N LYS A 196 11.40 -115.50 -7.04
CA LYS A 196 10.31 -116.48 -6.96
C LYS A 196 10.75 -117.95 -7.09
N SER A 197 12.05 -118.22 -7.17
CA SER A 197 12.63 -119.58 -7.08
C SER A 197 13.38 -119.73 -5.76
#